data_AF-A0A229RIQ8-F1
#
_entry.id   AF-A0A229RIQ8-F1
#
_cell.length_a   1.000
_cell.length_b   1.000
_cell.length_c   1.000
_cell.angle_alpha   90.00
_cell.angle_beta   90.00
_cell.angle_gamma   90.00
#
_symmetry.space_group_name_H-M   'P 1'
#
loop_
_entity.id
_entity.type
_entity.pdbx_description
1 polymer ?
#
loop_
_entity_poly.entity_id
_entity_poly.type
_entity_poly.pdbx_seq_one_letter_code
_entity_poly.pdbx_strand_id
1 'polypeptide(L)'
;METISRNAPEKKPARRFKITSIEVLCAILLIAILGQSWLQRVFDVPALRTGSTVFVAVCVQALPFLVLGVLISGAIAAFVPARVLEKVLPRRAGAAVGVAGLAGVALPGCECASVPVARRLIGQGVAPAAALTFLLAAPAVNPVVLVATAVAFPGNPEMVFARFAGSLATAMVMGWLWAKWGKLDWIAERALRRMPDVQHGSRWKTFAETARADLVEAGGFLVLGAMIAATMNVLVPAKWFGVLGEQIVLGVLVMAVLAVVLALCS
;
A
#
# COMPACT_ATOMS: atom_id res chain seq x y z
N MET A 1 -4.03 -60.31 38.25
CA MET A 1 -4.14 -59.51 37.03
C MET A 1 -5.07 -58.34 37.33
N GLU A 2 -4.52 -57.18 37.70
CA GLU A 2 -4.12 -56.11 36.75
C GLU A 2 -5.34 -55.52 36.05
N THR A 3 -5.65 -54.23 36.03
CA THR A 3 -4.91 -53.02 36.43
C THR A 3 -5.90 -51.86 36.57
N ILE A 4 -5.56 -50.99 37.51
CA ILE A 4 -5.95 -49.60 37.71
C ILE A 4 -6.07 -48.82 36.38
N SER A 5 -7.20 -48.13 36.14
CA SER A 5 -7.26 -47.00 35.20
C SER A 5 -7.59 -45.72 35.97
N ARG A 6 -6.54 -44.93 36.22
CA ARG A 6 -6.57 -43.63 36.89
C ARG A 6 -7.29 -42.60 36.00
N ASN A 7 -8.23 -41.87 36.57
CA ASN A 7 -8.69 -40.58 36.07
C ASN A 7 -7.49 -39.65 35.84
N ALA A 8 -7.21 -39.31 34.59
CA ALA A 8 -6.22 -38.31 34.22
C ALA A 8 -6.78 -36.91 34.45
N PRO A 9 -6.02 -35.97 35.05
CA PRO A 9 -6.49 -34.61 35.27
C PRO A 9 -6.55 -33.84 33.96
N GLU A 10 -7.68 -33.16 33.75
CA GLU A 10 -7.96 -32.28 32.62
C GLU A 10 -6.91 -31.14 32.57
N LYS A 11 -6.00 -31.19 31.58
CA LYS A 11 -4.99 -30.15 31.39
C LYS A 11 -5.66 -28.87 30.90
N LYS A 12 -5.73 -27.86 31.77
CA LYS A 12 -6.04 -26.47 31.39
C LYS A 12 -5.15 -26.06 30.21
N PRO A 13 -5.70 -25.47 29.13
CA PRO A 13 -4.89 -25.09 27.98
C PRO A 13 -3.87 -24.02 28.42
N ALA A 14 -2.59 -24.38 28.34
CA ALA A 14 -1.50 -23.45 28.57
C ALA A 14 -1.68 -22.25 27.63
N ARG A 15 -1.75 -21.04 28.21
CA ARG A 15 -1.66 -19.79 27.45
C ARG A 15 -0.30 -19.76 26.75
N ARG A 16 -0.24 -20.32 25.54
CA ARG A 16 0.88 -20.06 24.63
C ARG A 16 0.84 -18.57 24.34
N PHE A 17 1.84 -17.85 24.86
CA PHE A 17 2.23 -16.56 24.31
C PHE A 17 2.49 -16.80 22.83
N LYS A 18 1.50 -16.50 21.99
CA LYS A 18 1.69 -16.46 20.55
C LYS A 18 2.52 -15.22 20.33
N ILE A 19 3.83 -15.42 20.18
CA ILE A 19 4.72 -14.41 19.59
C ILE A 19 4.04 -14.01 18.30
N THR A 20 3.44 -12.82 18.32
CA THR A 20 2.62 -12.38 17.20
C THR A 20 3.58 -11.93 16.12
N SER A 21 3.31 -12.19 14.84
CA SER A 21 4.17 -11.73 13.74
C SER A 21 4.49 -10.23 13.78
N ILE A 22 3.68 -9.45 14.49
CA ILE A 22 3.88 -8.03 14.81
C ILE A 22 4.97 -7.76 15.83
N GLU A 23 5.10 -8.57 16.89
CA GLU A 23 6.19 -8.41 17.85
C GLU A 23 7.53 -8.70 17.17
N VAL A 24 7.54 -9.66 16.25
CA VAL A 24 8.70 -9.98 15.41
C VAL A 24 8.98 -8.85 14.41
N LEU A 25 7.97 -8.35 13.70
CA LEU A 25 8.12 -7.24 12.74
C LEU A 25 8.59 -5.95 13.44
N CYS A 26 7.97 -5.59 14.57
CA CYS A 26 8.35 -4.43 15.36
C CYS A 26 9.75 -4.59 15.97
N ALA A 27 10.11 -5.79 16.44
CA ALA A 27 11.46 -6.07 16.92
C ALA A 27 12.49 -5.98 15.78
N ILE A 28 12.20 -6.51 14.59
CA ILE A 28 13.09 -6.42 13.43
C ILE A 28 13.24 -4.97 12.97
N LEU A 29 12.16 -4.19 12.90
CA LEU A 29 12.22 -2.76 12.57
C LEU A 29 12.99 -1.96 13.63
N LEU A 30 12.74 -2.22 14.92
CA LEU A 30 13.47 -1.56 16.01
C LEU A 30 14.96 -1.94 16.00
N ILE A 31 15.30 -3.21 15.78
CA ILE A 31 16.69 -3.68 15.65
C ILE A 31 17.35 -3.07 14.42
N ALA A 32 16.64 -2.95 13.29
CA ALA A 32 17.17 -2.29 12.09
C ALA A 32 17.42 -0.79 12.33
N ILE A 33 16.52 -0.10 13.02
CA ILE A 33 16.63 1.32 13.35
C ILE A 33 17.75 1.58 14.37
N LEU A 34 17.80 0.80 15.47
CA LEU A 34 18.80 0.94 16.53
C LEU A 34 20.18 0.46 16.07
N GLY A 35 20.22 -0.61 15.27
CA GLY A 35 21.44 -1.21 14.70
C GLY A 35 22.03 -0.42 13.54
N GLN A 36 21.32 0.56 12.99
CA GLN A 36 21.81 1.41 11.89
C GLN A 36 23.12 2.12 12.25
N SER A 37 23.22 2.63 13.48
CA SER A 37 24.42 3.33 13.95
C SER A 37 25.65 2.41 14.12
N TRP A 38 25.42 1.14 14.43
CA TRP A 38 26.48 0.14 14.60
C TRP A 38 26.90 -0.45 13.25
N LEU A 39 25.94 -0.74 12.37
CA LEU A 39 26.19 -1.27 11.03
C LEU A 39 26.97 -0.26 10.15
N GLN A 40 26.68 1.04 10.28
CA GLN A 40 27.43 2.12 9.61
C GLN A 40 28.88 2.28 10.12
N ARG A 41 29.19 1.82 11.34
CA ARG A 41 30.56 1.81 11.88
C ARG A 41 31.36 0.60 11.44
N VAL A 42 30.71 -0.52 11.14
CA VAL A 42 31.36 -1.78 10.75
C VAL A 42 31.59 -1.88 9.23
N PHE A 43 30.76 -1.24 8.41
CA PHE A 43 30.90 -1.22 6.94
C PHE A 43 31.29 0.17 6.43
N ASP A 44 32.59 0.45 6.37
CA ASP A 44 33.16 1.75 5.94
C ASP A 44 33.23 1.91 4.41
N VAL A 45 32.21 1.42 3.70
CA VAL A 45 32.10 1.53 2.24
C VAL A 45 31.08 2.62 1.90
N PRO A 46 31.45 3.68 1.15
CA PRO A 46 30.57 4.81 0.86
C PRO A 46 29.26 4.40 0.17
N ALA A 47 29.28 3.33 -0.63
CA ALA A 47 28.10 2.77 -1.27
C ALA A 47 27.06 2.20 -0.27
N LEU A 48 27.51 1.50 0.77
CA LEU A 48 26.62 0.96 1.81
C LEU A 48 26.00 2.05 2.67
N ARG A 49 26.74 3.15 2.92
CA ARG A 49 26.21 4.30 3.66
C ARG A 49 25.04 4.94 2.90
N THR A 50 25.21 5.24 1.62
CA THR A 50 24.14 5.79 0.76
C THR A 50 22.93 4.87 0.70
N GLY A 51 23.14 3.58 0.43
CA GLY A 51 22.05 2.60 0.38
C GLY A 51 21.26 2.53 1.69
N SER A 52 21.96 2.49 2.84
CA SER A 52 21.30 2.47 4.16
C SER A 52 20.47 3.73 4.43
N THR A 53 20.98 4.91 4.04
CA THR A 53 20.25 6.17 4.22
C THR A 53 18.99 6.25 3.38
N VAL A 54 19.06 5.82 2.11
CA VAL A 54 17.89 5.80 1.20
C VAL A 54 16.85 4.82 1.70
N PHE A 55 17.27 3.60 2.08
CA PHE A 55 16.36 2.59 2.63
C PHE A 55 15.61 3.08 3.86
N VAL A 56 16.32 3.68 4.82
CA VAL A 56 15.72 4.19 6.05
C VAL A 56 14.82 5.39 5.77
N ALA A 57 15.24 6.30 4.89
CA ALA A 57 14.42 7.44 4.49
C ALA A 57 13.09 6.99 3.88
N VAL A 58 13.11 6.03 2.95
CA VAL A 58 11.90 5.47 2.31
C VAL A 58 11.01 4.79 3.35
N CYS A 59 11.57 3.95 4.22
CA CYS A 59 10.81 3.28 5.27
C CYS A 59 10.13 4.28 6.22
N VAL A 60 10.90 5.24 6.74
CA VAL A 60 10.40 6.24 7.71
C VAL A 60 9.33 7.13 7.09
N GLN A 61 9.48 7.49 5.81
CA GLN A 61 8.50 8.33 5.11
C GLN A 61 7.22 7.55 4.77
N ALA A 62 7.32 6.28 4.37
CA ALA A 62 6.16 5.49 3.92
C ALA A 62 5.37 4.85 5.07
N LEU A 63 6.02 4.51 6.18
CA LEU A 63 5.38 3.92 7.36
C LEU A 63 4.14 4.69 7.87
N PRO A 64 4.15 6.02 8.05
CA PRO A 64 2.96 6.74 8.54
C PRO A 64 1.77 6.61 7.59
N PHE A 65 1.99 6.67 6.28
CA PHE A 65 0.93 6.49 5.28
C PHE A 65 0.42 5.06 5.23
N LEU A 66 1.33 4.09 5.34
CA LEU A 66 0.98 2.67 5.42
C LEU A 66 0.10 2.40 6.65
N VAL A 67 0.52 2.87 7.83
CA VAL A 67 -0.25 2.73 9.07
C VAL A 67 -1.62 3.36 8.91
N LEU A 68 -1.71 4.57 8.33
CA LEU A 68 -2.98 5.23 8.06
C LEU A 68 -3.88 4.38 7.16
N GLY A 69 -3.37 3.86 6.04
CA GLY A 69 -4.13 3.01 5.12
C GLY A 69 -4.63 1.72 5.77
N VAL A 70 -3.80 1.09 6.58
CA VAL A 70 -4.13 -0.13 7.34
C VAL A 70 -5.21 0.15 8.39
N LEU A 71 -5.12 1.26 9.12
CA LEU A 71 -6.14 1.66 10.09
C LEU A 71 -7.47 1.94 9.40
N ILE A 72 -7.44 2.57 8.23
CA ILE A 72 -8.65 2.85 7.44
C ILE A 72 -9.25 1.56 6.87
N SER A 73 -8.43 0.65 6.35
CA SER A 73 -8.87 -0.68 5.91
C SER A 73 -9.53 -1.46 7.05
N GLY A 74 -8.90 -1.51 8.23
CA GLY A 74 -9.45 -2.12 9.43
C GLY A 74 -10.74 -1.44 9.91
N ALA A 75 -10.83 -0.12 9.81
CA ALA A 75 -12.02 0.64 10.18
C ALA A 75 -13.19 0.33 9.23
N ILE A 76 -12.93 0.30 7.92
CA ILE A 76 -13.91 -0.12 6.90
C ILE A 76 -14.35 -1.56 7.19
N ALA A 77 -13.42 -2.43 7.55
CA ALA A 77 -13.71 -3.82 7.87
C ALA A 77 -14.61 -4.02 9.09
N ALA A 78 -14.42 -3.24 10.14
CA ALA A 78 -15.10 -3.41 11.43
C ALA A 78 -16.35 -2.54 11.61
N PHE A 79 -16.37 -1.33 11.04
CA PHE A 79 -17.37 -0.31 11.32
C PHE A 79 -18.23 0.07 10.12
N VAL A 80 -17.79 -0.19 8.88
CA VAL A 80 -18.54 0.17 7.66
C VAL A 80 -19.25 -1.08 7.12
N PRO A 81 -20.58 -1.20 7.30
CA PRO A 81 -21.33 -2.31 6.73
C PRO A 81 -21.56 -2.11 5.23
N ALA A 82 -21.64 -3.20 4.45
CA ALA A 82 -21.84 -3.16 3.00
C ALA A 82 -23.03 -2.28 2.56
N ARG A 83 -24.12 -2.27 3.34
CA ARG A 83 -25.30 -1.40 3.10
C ARG A 83 -25.00 0.10 3.06
N VAL A 84 -24.03 0.58 3.84
CA VAL A 84 -23.63 2.00 3.82
C VAL A 84 -22.90 2.29 2.52
N LEU A 85 -22.06 1.37 2.09
CA LEU A 85 -21.28 1.47 0.88
C LEU A 85 -22.17 1.41 -0.37
N GLU A 86 -23.20 0.55 -0.37
CA GLU A 86 -24.26 0.50 -1.41
C GLU A 86 -25.10 1.78 -1.47
N LYS A 87 -25.27 2.49 -0.34
CA LYS A 87 -26.03 3.74 -0.28
C LYS A 87 -25.20 4.95 -0.73
N VAL A 88 -23.89 4.93 -0.46
CA VAL A 88 -22.96 6.01 -0.82
C VAL A 88 -22.48 5.88 -2.26
N LEU A 89 -22.22 4.65 -2.73
CA LEU A 89 -21.80 4.40 -4.10
C LEU A 89 -23.01 4.23 -5.03
N PRO A 90 -23.04 4.89 -6.19
CA PRO A 90 -24.13 4.75 -7.13
C PRO A 90 -24.16 3.35 -7.74
N ARG A 91 -25.38 2.84 -8.00
CA ARG A 91 -25.60 1.48 -8.56
C ARG A 91 -24.98 1.28 -9.95
N ARG A 92 -24.81 2.35 -10.73
CA ARG A 92 -24.19 2.28 -12.06
C ARG A 92 -22.67 2.30 -11.92
N ALA A 93 -22.01 1.25 -12.39
CA ALA A 93 -20.55 1.09 -12.31
C ALA A 93 -19.78 2.32 -12.84
N GLY A 94 -20.24 2.93 -13.94
CA GLY A 94 -19.60 4.14 -14.48
C GLY A 94 -19.69 5.37 -13.57
N ALA A 95 -20.78 5.53 -12.82
CA ALA A 95 -20.89 6.61 -11.84
C ALA A 95 -20.08 6.28 -10.57
N ALA A 96 -19.97 5.00 -10.22
CA ALA A 96 -19.19 4.55 -9.06
C ALA A 96 -17.68 4.81 -9.29
N VAL A 97 -17.20 4.67 -10.52
CA VAL A 97 -15.85 5.09 -10.94
C VAL A 97 -15.62 6.57 -10.63
N GLY A 98 -16.57 7.45 -10.98
CA GLY A 98 -16.45 8.88 -10.71
C GLY A 98 -16.35 9.22 -9.21
N VAL A 99 -17.26 8.66 -8.41
CA VAL A 99 -17.27 8.85 -6.94
C VAL A 99 -16.00 8.28 -6.31
N ALA A 100 -15.56 7.10 -6.75
CA ALA A 100 -14.35 6.47 -6.23
C ALA A 100 -13.07 7.23 -6.60
N GLY A 101 -13.00 7.81 -7.80
CA GLY A 101 -11.90 8.68 -8.21
C GLY A 101 -11.80 9.94 -7.34
N LEU A 102 -12.94 10.58 -7.06
CA LEU A 102 -12.99 11.74 -6.16
C LEU A 102 -12.68 11.37 -4.71
N ALA A 103 -13.10 10.19 -4.25
CA ALA A 103 -12.74 9.67 -2.93
C ALA A 103 -11.22 9.48 -2.76
N GLY A 104 -10.49 9.29 -3.86
CA GLY A 104 -9.02 9.26 -3.87
C GLY A 104 -8.39 10.54 -3.32
N VAL A 105 -9.02 11.71 -3.52
CA VAL A 105 -8.54 12.99 -2.99
C VAL A 105 -8.55 13.01 -1.46
N ALA A 106 -9.52 12.34 -0.84
CA ALA A 106 -9.73 12.35 0.60
C ALA A 106 -8.77 11.42 1.36
N LEU A 107 -8.11 10.50 0.65
CA LEU A 107 -7.23 9.49 1.22
C LEU A 107 -5.79 9.75 0.80
N PRO A 108 -5.05 10.59 1.54
CA PRO A 108 -3.63 10.80 1.29
C PRO A 108 -2.89 9.51 1.61
N GLY A 109 -2.43 8.83 0.58
CA GLY A 109 -1.68 7.58 0.71
C GLY A 109 -0.81 7.31 -0.51
N CYS A 110 0.13 6.39 -0.34
CA CYS A 110 0.85 5.73 -1.43
C CYS A 110 0.06 4.49 -1.91
N GLU A 111 0.55 3.81 -2.94
CA GLU A 111 -0.09 2.57 -3.39
C GLU A 111 -0.21 1.53 -2.25
N CYS A 112 0.79 1.45 -1.36
CA CYS A 112 0.82 0.49 -0.26
C CYS A 112 -0.33 0.69 0.75
N ALA A 113 -0.81 1.92 0.91
CA ALA A 113 -1.93 2.28 1.77
C ALA A 113 -3.28 2.04 1.09
N SER A 114 -3.34 2.23 -0.23
CA SER A 114 -4.58 2.21 -1.00
C SER A 114 -5.01 0.80 -1.41
N VAL A 115 -4.05 -0.13 -1.59
CA VAL A 115 -4.31 -1.55 -1.90
C VAL A 115 -5.19 -2.25 -0.86
N PRO A 116 -4.90 -2.25 0.46
CA PRO A 116 -5.73 -2.94 1.45
C PRO A 116 -7.14 -2.35 1.51
N VAL A 117 -7.27 -1.03 1.41
CA VAL A 117 -8.56 -0.34 1.35
C VAL A 117 -9.36 -0.78 0.11
N ALA A 118 -8.76 -0.72 -1.08
CA ALA A 118 -9.41 -1.13 -2.32
C ALA A 118 -9.84 -2.61 -2.29
N ARG A 119 -8.98 -3.48 -1.76
CA ARG A 119 -9.30 -4.90 -1.57
C ARG A 119 -10.50 -5.06 -0.64
N ARG A 120 -10.54 -4.31 0.47
CA ARG A 120 -11.67 -4.36 1.42
C ARG A 120 -12.98 -3.90 0.79
N LEU A 121 -12.94 -2.81 0.01
CA LEU A 121 -14.09 -2.33 -0.73
C LEU A 121 -14.64 -3.41 -1.69
N ILE A 122 -13.77 -4.09 -2.44
CA ILE A 122 -14.17 -5.18 -3.35
C ILE A 122 -14.86 -6.31 -2.58
N GLY A 123 -14.30 -6.74 -1.45
CA GLY A 123 -14.90 -7.82 -0.66
C GLY A 123 -16.20 -7.45 0.06
N GLN A 124 -16.48 -6.15 0.21
CA GLN A 124 -17.78 -5.65 0.68
C GLN A 124 -18.79 -5.40 -0.45
N GLY A 125 -18.45 -5.80 -1.70
CA GLY A 125 -19.36 -5.74 -2.84
C GLY A 125 -19.21 -4.51 -3.75
N VAL A 126 -18.18 -3.69 -3.55
CA VAL A 126 -17.89 -2.57 -4.47
C VAL A 126 -17.43 -3.11 -5.82
N ALA A 127 -17.95 -2.52 -6.90
CA ALA A 127 -17.53 -2.85 -8.25
C ALA A 127 -16.00 -2.73 -8.39
N PRO A 128 -15.29 -3.76 -8.90
CA PRO A 128 -13.83 -3.72 -9.02
C PRO A 128 -13.31 -2.52 -9.81
N ALA A 129 -14.05 -2.08 -10.84
CA ALA A 129 -13.73 -0.87 -11.60
C ALA A 129 -13.63 0.37 -10.70
N ALA A 130 -14.55 0.55 -9.75
CA ALA A 130 -14.54 1.67 -8.82
C ALA A 130 -13.37 1.56 -7.83
N ALA A 131 -13.13 0.37 -7.27
CA ALA A 131 -12.00 0.14 -6.36
C ALA A 131 -10.63 0.36 -7.04
N LEU A 132 -10.47 -0.06 -8.30
CA LEU A 132 -9.28 0.21 -9.10
C LEU A 132 -9.12 1.70 -9.41
N THR A 133 -10.23 2.39 -9.70
CA THR A 133 -10.20 3.84 -9.92
C THR A 133 -9.73 4.56 -8.66
N PHE A 134 -10.25 4.17 -7.49
CA PHE A 134 -9.80 4.70 -6.21
C PHE A 134 -8.31 4.44 -5.98
N LEU A 135 -7.86 3.20 -6.24
CA LEU A 135 -6.46 2.78 -6.12
C LEU A 135 -5.51 3.62 -6.98
N LEU A 136 -5.91 3.94 -8.22
CA LEU A 136 -5.13 4.76 -9.14
C LEU A 136 -5.19 6.25 -8.79
N ALA A 137 -6.36 6.73 -8.37
CA ALA A 137 -6.57 8.14 -8.06
C ALA A 137 -5.87 8.56 -6.76
N ALA A 138 -5.95 7.76 -5.69
CA ALA A 138 -5.46 8.11 -4.36
C ALA A 138 -4.01 8.67 -4.33
N PRO A 139 -3.00 8.00 -4.90
CA PRO A 139 -1.65 8.57 -4.96
C PRO A 139 -1.53 9.73 -5.97
N ALA A 140 -2.28 9.69 -7.06
CA ALA A 140 -2.12 10.62 -8.18
C ALA A 140 -2.70 12.02 -7.91
N VAL A 141 -3.84 12.10 -7.23
CA VAL A 141 -4.50 13.36 -6.83
C VAL A 141 -4.28 13.70 -5.35
N ASN A 142 -3.27 13.10 -4.73
CA ASN A 142 -2.90 13.34 -3.34
C ASN A 142 -2.55 14.83 -3.12
N PRO A 143 -3.12 15.50 -2.10
CA PRO A 143 -2.81 16.89 -1.78
C PRO A 143 -1.31 17.18 -1.63
N VAL A 144 -0.54 16.25 -1.04
CA VAL A 144 0.92 16.39 -0.88
C VAL A 144 1.60 16.50 -2.24
N VAL A 145 1.17 15.70 -3.21
CA VAL A 145 1.70 15.69 -4.58
C VAL A 145 1.30 16.97 -5.33
N LEU A 146 0.08 17.46 -5.13
CA LEU A 146 -0.38 18.71 -5.74
C LEU A 146 0.39 19.91 -5.17
N VAL A 147 0.64 19.95 -3.86
CA VAL A 147 1.47 20.98 -3.22
C VAL A 147 2.91 20.90 -3.71
N ALA A 148 3.49 19.71 -3.81
CA ALA A 148 4.84 19.52 -4.36
C ALA A 148 4.92 20.04 -5.81
N THR A 149 3.87 19.84 -6.60
CA THR A 149 3.77 20.38 -7.98
C THR A 149 3.69 21.90 -7.98
N ALA A 150 2.94 22.50 -7.05
CA ALA A 150 2.85 23.95 -6.90
C ALA A 150 4.21 24.56 -6.52
N VAL A 151 4.99 23.89 -5.67
CA VAL A 151 6.34 24.31 -5.28
C VAL A 151 7.34 24.14 -6.44
N ALA A 152 7.20 23.09 -7.25
CA ALA A 152 8.05 22.85 -8.40
C ALA A 152 7.83 23.85 -9.55
N PHE A 153 6.61 24.36 -9.72
CA PHE A 153 6.23 25.32 -10.77
C PHE A 153 5.67 26.62 -10.16
N PRO A 154 6.52 27.43 -9.48
CA PRO A 154 6.08 28.66 -8.86
C PRO A 154 5.51 29.63 -9.91
N GLY A 155 4.34 30.21 -9.62
CA GLY A 155 3.67 31.18 -10.50
C GLY A 155 2.80 30.58 -11.61
N ASN A 156 2.77 29.26 -11.79
CA ASN A 156 1.94 28.59 -12.81
C ASN A 156 0.91 27.65 -12.17
N PRO A 157 -0.19 28.18 -11.58
CA PRO A 157 -1.23 27.35 -10.97
C PRO A 157 -1.93 26.42 -11.97
N GLU A 158 -1.89 26.76 -13.26
CA GLU A 158 -2.39 25.92 -14.36
C GLU A 158 -1.77 24.52 -14.35
N MET A 159 -0.50 24.39 -13.98
CA MET A 159 0.20 23.09 -13.93
C MET A 159 -0.37 22.17 -12.84
N VAL A 160 -0.78 22.74 -11.70
CA VAL A 160 -1.39 21.98 -10.61
C VAL A 160 -2.77 21.50 -11.02
N PHE A 161 -3.56 22.36 -11.66
CA PHE A 161 -4.87 22.00 -12.17
C PHE A 161 -4.77 20.96 -13.29
N ALA A 162 -3.85 21.13 -14.23
CA ALA A 162 -3.58 20.18 -15.30
C ALA A 162 -3.15 18.81 -14.74
N ARG A 163 -2.29 18.80 -13.72
CA ARG A 163 -1.92 17.55 -13.03
C ARG A 163 -3.11 16.90 -12.36
N PHE A 164 -3.90 17.66 -11.59
CA PHE A 164 -5.09 17.14 -10.91
C PHE A 164 -6.10 16.56 -11.92
N ALA A 165 -6.50 17.37 -12.90
CA ALA A 165 -7.49 16.98 -13.91
C ALA A 165 -6.98 15.83 -14.77
N GLY A 166 -5.72 15.88 -15.22
CA GLY A 166 -5.11 14.82 -16.03
C GLY A 166 -5.00 13.50 -15.28
N SER A 167 -4.57 13.54 -14.02
CA SER A 167 -4.46 12.34 -13.17
C SER A 167 -5.83 11.72 -12.89
N LEU A 168 -6.80 12.56 -12.53
CA LEU A 168 -8.16 12.14 -12.25
C LEU A 168 -8.84 11.57 -13.50
N ALA A 169 -8.70 12.25 -14.64
CA ALA A 169 -9.23 11.80 -15.92
C ALA A 169 -8.60 10.46 -16.32
N THR A 170 -7.29 10.30 -16.16
CA THR A 170 -6.60 9.03 -16.48
C THR A 170 -7.13 7.88 -15.61
N ALA A 171 -7.28 8.11 -14.31
CA ALA A 171 -7.85 7.12 -13.39
C ALA A 171 -9.30 6.77 -13.76
N MET A 172 -10.14 7.77 -14.06
CA MET A 172 -11.54 7.56 -14.46
C MET A 172 -11.66 6.84 -15.80
N VAL A 173 -10.84 7.21 -16.79
CA VAL A 173 -10.81 6.55 -18.10
C VAL A 173 -10.41 5.09 -17.95
N MET A 174 -9.35 4.80 -17.18
CA MET A 174 -8.97 3.42 -16.84
C MET A 174 -10.10 2.67 -16.12
N GLY A 175 -10.76 3.33 -15.17
CA GLY A 175 -11.93 2.80 -14.46
C GLY A 175 -13.09 2.43 -15.38
N TRP A 176 -13.44 3.31 -16.32
CA TRP A 176 -14.51 3.06 -17.30
C TRP A 176 -14.13 2.00 -18.32
N LEU A 177 -12.86 1.98 -18.74
CA LEU A 177 -12.34 0.94 -19.61
C LEU A 177 -12.46 -0.43 -18.94
N TRP A 178 -12.07 -0.50 -17.65
CA TRP A 178 -12.25 -1.69 -16.84
C TRP A 178 -13.71 -2.03 -16.60
N ALA A 179 -14.59 -1.05 -16.42
CA ALA A 179 -16.02 -1.30 -16.27
C ALA A 179 -16.65 -1.90 -17.54
N LYS A 180 -16.10 -1.60 -18.73
CA LYS A 180 -16.58 -2.12 -20.01
C LYS A 180 -15.97 -3.48 -20.40
N TRP A 181 -14.68 -3.69 -20.13
CA TRP A 181 -13.94 -4.87 -20.60
C TRP A 181 -13.38 -5.76 -19.49
N GLY A 182 -13.34 -5.27 -18.26
CA GLY A 182 -12.78 -5.98 -17.12
C GLY A 182 -13.68 -7.14 -16.67
N LYS A 183 -13.10 -8.33 -16.63
CA LYS A 183 -13.74 -9.51 -16.04
C LYS A 183 -13.46 -9.55 -14.54
N LEU A 184 -14.49 -9.80 -13.73
CA LEU A 184 -14.39 -9.94 -12.28
C LEU A 184 -13.34 -10.99 -11.87
N ASP A 185 -13.27 -12.10 -12.61
CA ASP A 185 -12.42 -13.25 -12.31
C ASP A 185 -10.90 -12.92 -12.30
N TRP A 186 -10.47 -11.88 -13.02
CA TRP A 186 -9.05 -11.52 -13.08
C TRP A 186 -8.52 -10.86 -11.80
N ILE A 187 -9.36 -10.15 -11.06
CA ILE A 187 -8.94 -9.34 -9.92
C ILE A 187 -9.75 -9.64 -8.66
N ALA A 188 -11.07 -9.72 -8.78
CA ALA A 188 -11.96 -9.91 -7.64
C ALA A 188 -11.81 -11.30 -7.02
N GLU A 189 -11.62 -12.35 -7.81
CA GLU A 189 -11.51 -13.70 -7.26
C GLU A 189 -10.24 -13.88 -6.41
N ARG A 190 -9.09 -13.33 -6.83
CA ARG A 190 -7.86 -13.32 -6.01
C ARG A 190 -8.02 -12.45 -4.77
N ALA A 191 -8.68 -11.30 -4.90
CA ALA A 191 -8.93 -10.38 -3.79
C ALA A 191 -9.83 -11.02 -2.71
N LEU A 192 -10.89 -11.73 -3.13
CA LEU A 192 -11.85 -12.42 -2.28
C LEU A 192 -11.24 -13.67 -1.61
N ARG A 193 -10.46 -14.47 -2.34
CA ARG A 193 -9.82 -15.69 -1.78
C ARG A 193 -8.85 -15.43 -0.64
N ARG A 194 -8.19 -14.27 -0.60
CA ARG A 194 -7.27 -13.92 0.50
C ARG A 194 -7.98 -13.28 1.71
N MET A 195 -9.28 -12.96 1.65
CA MET A 195 -9.93 -12.31 2.79
C MET A 195 -10.09 -13.29 3.96
N PRO A 196 -9.66 -12.91 5.18
CA PRO A 196 -9.99 -13.67 6.37
C PRO A 196 -11.51 -13.72 6.54
N ASP A 197 -12.02 -14.90 6.86
CA ASP A 197 -13.43 -15.10 7.17
C ASP A 197 -13.83 -14.14 8.31
N VAL A 198 -14.85 -13.30 8.07
CA VAL A 198 -15.26 -12.27 9.04
C VAL A 198 -15.94 -12.99 10.21
N GLN A 199 -15.14 -13.41 11.19
CA GLN A 199 -15.65 -13.99 12.41
C GLN A 199 -16.58 -12.98 13.09
N HIS A 200 -17.78 -13.45 13.46
CA HIS A 200 -18.80 -12.70 14.20
C HIS A 200 -18.36 -12.46 15.66
N GLY A 201 -17.22 -11.77 15.84
CA GLY A 201 -16.69 -11.33 17.12
C GLY A 201 -16.98 -9.84 17.39
N SER A 202 -16.43 -9.33 18.49
CA SER A 202 -16.44 -7.89 18.78
C SER A 202 -15.81 -7.10 17.64
N ARG A 203 -16.43 -5.99 17.21
CA ARG A 203 -15.94 -5.13 16.11
C ARG A 203 -14.48 -4.71 16.29
N TRP A 204 -14.06 -4.48 17.54
CA TRP A 204 -12.68 -4.14 17.87
C TRP A 204 -11.68 -5.28 17.59
N LYS A 205 -12.12 -6.53 17.75
CA LYS A 205 -11.31 -7.70 17.42
C LYS A 205 -11.13 -7.81 15.89
N THR A 206 -12.21 -7.64 15.13
CA THR A 206 -12.16 -7.62 13.66
C THR A 206 -11.28 -6.49 13.14
N PHE A 207 -11.38 -5.29 13.74
CA PHE A 207 -10.52 -4.15 13.42
C PHE A 207 -9.05 -4.49 13.63
N ALA A 208 -8.71 -4.97 14.84
CA ALA A 208 -7.34 -5.29 15.20
C ALA A 208 -6.78 -6.41 14.31
N GLU A 209 -7.52 -7.51 14.12
CA GLU A 209 -7.05 -8.63 13.28
C GLU A 209 -6.84 -8.21 11.82
N THR A 210 -7.75 -7.41 11.26
CA THR A 210 -7.63 -6.92 9.88
C THR A 210 -6.44 -5.96 9.75
N ALA A 211 -6.35 -4.97 10.63
CA ALA A 211 -5.25 -4.01 10.62
C ALA A 211 -3.89 -4.72 10.78
N ARG A 212 -3.82 -5.72 11.66
CA ARG A 212 -2.60 -6.52 11.87
C ARG A 212 -2.20 -7.33 10.63
N ALA A 213 -3.17 -7.95 9.96
CA ALA A 213 -2.91 -8.72 8.74
C ALA A 213 -2.45 -7.81 7.60
N ASP A 214 -3.16 -6.70 7.36
CA ASP A 214 -2.83 -5.75 6.31
C ASP A 214 -1.48 -5.07 6.55
N LEU A 215 -1.12 -4.78 7.81
CA LEU A 215 0.19 -4.22 8.19
C LEU A 215 1.35 -5.16 7.83
N VAL A 216 1.19 -6.46 8.10
CA VAL A 216 2.24 -7.46 7.82
C VAL A 216 2.37 -7.68 6.32
N GLU A 217 1.26 -7.78 5.60
CA GLU A 217 1.25 -7.93 4.14
C GLU A 217 1.86 -6.70 3.44
N ALA A 218 1.33 -5.51 3.71
CA ALA A 218 1.81 -4.26 3.10
C ALA A 218 3.23 -3.90 3.56
N GLY A 219 3.56 -4.15 4.83
CA GLY A 219 4.89 -3.89 5.38
C GLY A 219 5.98 -4.72 4.70
N GLY A 220 5.68 -5.98 4.35
CA GLY A 220 6.59 -6.82 3.58
C GLY A 220 6.90 -6.24 2.19
N PHE A 221 5.88 -5.76 1.47
CA PHE A 221 6.06 -5.11 0.17
C PHE A 221 6.83 -3.79 0.29
N LEU A 222 6.57 -3.00 1.33
CA LEU A 222 7.30 -1.76 1.59
C LEU A 222 8.80 -2.02 1.79
N VAL A 223 9.17 -3.01 2.60
CA VAL A 223 10.59 -3.34 2.84
C VAL A 223 11.26 -3.81 1.55
N LEU A 224 10.58 -4.64 0.76
CA LEU A 224 11.10 -5.11 -0.53
C LEU A 224 11.30 -3.94 -1.51
N GLY A 225 10.31 -3.05 -1.62
CA GLY A 225 10.38 -1.85 -2.46
C GLY A 225 11.51 -0.91 -2.02
N ALA A 226 11.65 -0.66 -0.72
CA ALA A 226 12.72 0.16 -0.17
C ALA A 226 14.11 -0.43 -0.43
N MET A 227 14.28 -1.76 -0.36
CA MET A 227 15.54 -2.41 -0.71
C MET A 227 15.88 -2.27 -2.19
N ILE A 228 14.89 -2.45 -3.09
CA ILE A 228 15.08 -2.26 -4.53
C ILE A 228 15.45 -0.81 -4.83
N ALA A 229 14.74 0.15 -4.25
CA ALA A 229 15.00 1.57 -4.42
C ALA A 229 16.41 1.97 -3.93
N ALA A 230 16.82 1.48 -2.76
CA ALA A 230 18.17 1.70 -2.23
C ALA A 230 19.25 1.10 -3.12
N THR A 231 19.03 -0.11 -3.62
CA THR A 231 19.96 -0.81 -4.51
C THR A 231 20.10 -0.07 -5.84
N MET A 232 18.98 0.37 -6.44
CA MET A 232 19.00 1.19 -7.65
C MET A 232 19.68 2.54 -7.44
N ASN A 233 19.46 3.20 -6.31
CA ASN A 233 20.10 4.48 -6.01
C ASN A 233 21.63 4.36 -5.94
N VAL A 234 22.14 3.24 -5.42
CA VAL A 234 23.58 2.94 -5.38
C VAL A 234 24.13 2.50 -6.74
N LEU A 235 23.35 1.73 -7.51
CA LEU A 235 23.76 1.16 -8.80
C LEU A 235 23.62 2.10 -9.99
N VAL A 236 22.88 3.20 -9.88
CA VAL A 236 22.66 4.15 -10.98
C VAL A 236 23.50 5.43 -10.77
N PRO A 237 24.72 5.52 -11.33
CA PRO A 237 25.52 6.73 -11.30
C PRO A 237 24.82 7.87 -12.04
N ALA A 238 24.91 9.09 -11.50
CA ALA A 238 24.37 10.33 -12.11
C ALA A 238 24.82 10.55 -13.58
N LYS A 239 25.95 9.94 -13.97
CA LYS A 239 26.50 9.98 -15.33
C LYS A 239 25.59 9.35 -16.39
N TRP A 240 24.77 8.38 -16.01
CA TRP A 240 23.82 7.72 -16.92
C TRP A 240 22.70 8.66 -17.37
N PHE A 241 22.27 9.60 -16.51
CA PHE A 241 21.25 10.58 -16.85
C PHE A 241 21.72 11.61 -17.89
N GLY A 242 23.03 11.89 -17.95
CA GLY A 242 23.62 12.77 -18.97
C GLY A 242 23.54 12.19 -20.38
N VAL A 243 23.84 10.89 -20.54
CA VAL A 243 23.76 10.19 -21.84
C VAL A 243 22.33 9.98 -22.31
N LEU A 244 21.39 9.84 -21.37
CA LEU A 244 19.95 9.74 -21.66
C LEU A 244 19.34 11.06 -22.19
N GLY A 245 19.96 12.21 -21.92
CA GLY A 245 19.45 13.52 -22.32
C GLY A 245 19.60 13.83 -23.81
N GLU A 246 20.56 13.20 -24.50
CA GLU A 246 20.82 13.46 -25.93
C GLU A 246 19.84 12.72 -26.86
N GLN A 247 19.17 11.67 -26.38
CA GLN A 247 18.23 10.86 -27.17
C GLN A 247 16.85 10.79 -26.49
N ILE A 248 15.91 11.62 -26.97
CA ILE A 248 14.55 11.75 -26.42
C ILE A 248 13.84 10.38 -26.32
N VAL A 249 13.94 9.54 -27.35
CA VAL A 249 13.25 8.23 -27.38
C VAL A 249 13.83 7.26 -26.34
N LEU A 250 15.17 7.19 -26.23
CA LEU A 250 15.84 6.32 -25.26
C LEU A 250 15.54 6.80 -23.83
N GLY A 251 15.56 8.11 -23.59
CA GLY A 251 15.20 8.71 -22.30
C GLY A 251 13.78 8.34 -21.85
N VAL A 252 12.79 8.49 -22.73
CA VAL A 252 11.38 8.12 -22.41
C VAL A 252 11.26 6.63 -22.07
N LEU A 253 11.91 5.76 -22.85
CA LEU A 253 11.82 4.31 -22.67
C LEU A 253 12.47 3.87 -21.36
N VAL A 254 13.65 4.40 -21.03
CA VAL A 254 14.32 4.11 -19.77
C VAL A 254 13.53 4.66 -18.58
N MET A 255 13.01 5.89 -18.64
CA MET A 255 12.16 6.43 -17.57
C MET A 255 10.89 5.61 -17.37
N ALA A 256 10.28 5.09 -18.45
CA ALA A 256 9.11 4.20 -18.34
C ALA A 256 9.46 2.87 -17.66
N VAL A 257 10.59 2.25 -18.02
CA VAL A 257 11.05 1.00 -17.37
C VAL A 257 11.38 1.24 -15.91
N LEU A 258 12.10 2.33 -15.59
CA LEU A 258 12.40 2.71 -14.21
C LEU A 258 11.12 2.97 -13.41
N ALA A 259 10.12 3.61 -14.01
CA ALA A 259 8.83 3.82 -13.36
C ALA A 259 8.15 2.48 -13.02
N VAL A 260 8.20 1.48 -13.90
CA VAL A 260 7.66 0.14 -13.61
C VAL A 260 8.41 -0.55 -12.47
N VAL A 261 9.74 -0.45 -12.44
CA VAL A 261 10.56 -1.08 -11.40
C VAL A 261 10.39 -0.38 -10.05
N LEU A 262 10.28 0.95 -10.05
CA LEU A 262 10.15 1.79 -8.86
C LEU A 262 8.70 2.01 -8.40
N ALA A 263 7.70 1.53 -9.16
CA ALA A 263 6.28 1.65 -8.82
C ALA A 263 5.93 1.01 -7.47
N LEU A 264 6.73 0.02 -7.03
CA LEU A 264 6.54 -0.79 -5.81
C LEU A 264 6.50 0.00 -4.48
N CYS A 265 6.72 1.31 -4.50
CA CYS A 265 6.56 2.17 -3.31
C CYS A 265 6.20 3.63 -3.61
N SER A 266 5.60 3.94 -4.78
CA SER A 266 5.19 5.32 -5.14
C SER A 266 3.84 5.75 -4.58
#